data_AF-A0A0C3KAU4-F1
#
_entry.id   AF-A0A0C3KAU4-F1
#
_cell.length_a   1.000
_cell.length_b   1.000
_cell.length_c   1.000
_cell.angle_alpha   90.00
_cell.angle_beta   90.00
_cell.angle_gamma   90.00
#
_symmetry.space_group_name_H-M   'P 1'
#
loop_
_entity.id
_entity.type
_entity.pdbx_description
1 polymer ?
#
loop_
_entity_poly.entity_id
_entity_poly.type
_entity_poly.pdbx_seq_one_letter_code
_entity_poly.pdbx_strand_id
1 'polypeptide(L)'
;MSEDFTLDIDSVGHDSLDKNTNNDEDVPCAANHGVARGAGTNLDRELNEVQRVMAAPAPDVSTAELHQALGQVQLITEGPLDAAIVTLAKKYAYFYHLWVPSSIFPLHVCPPNFDLHDPIHYQTPESKAIANGAELYLMVPPELQAQTMKYEHFEQLFTSTVNGECGNILKPVKDSVMQLFAHLSPGLDLVALGNWRKRMDNFAF
;
A
#
# COMPACT_ATOMS: atom_id res chain seq x y z
N MET A 1 34.58 5.96 -30.83
CA MET A 1 33.58 5.59 -31.85
C MET A 1 32.25 6.01 -31.26
N SER A 2 31.61 7.01 -31.86
CA SER A 2 30.36 7.63 -31.42
C SER A 2 29.29 7.19 -32.40
N GLU A 3 28.20 6.59 -31.92
CA GLU A 3 27.05 6.24 -32.75
C GLU A 3 25.81 6.92 -32.16
N ASP A 4 25.33 7.90 -32.92
CA ASP A 4 24.02 8.55 -32.80
C ASP A 4 22.94 7.56 -33.22
N PHE A 5 21.94 7.33 -32.35
CA PHE A 5 20.70 6.63 -32.70
C PHE A 5 19.53 7.60 -32.56
N THR A 6 19.43 8.52 -33.52
CA THR A 6 18.19 9.25 -33.79
C THR A 6 17.73 8.82 -35.18
N LEU A 7 16.44 8.50 -35.31
CA LEU A 7 15.67 8.14 -36.52
C LEU A 7 15.41 6.64 -36.72
N ASP A 8 14.21 6.19 -36.35
CA ASP A 8 13.29 5.48 -37.26
C ASP A 8 12.01 5.05 -36.51
N ILE A 9 11.02 5.94 -36.44
CA ILE A 9 9.61 5.54 -36.26
C ILE A 9 8.71 6.48 -37.06
N ASP A 10 8.79 6.39 -38.39
CA ASP A 10 7.78 6.98 -39.28
C ASP A 10 7.63 6.07 -40.50
N SER A 11 6.75 5.07 -40.40
CA SER A 11 6.08 4.41 -41.53
C SER A 11 5.31 3.16 -41.07
N VAL A 12 4.07 3.33 -40.61
CA VAL A 12 3.00 2.39 -41.01
C VAL A 12 1.78 3.23 -41.35
N GLY A 13 1.65 3.45 -42.66
CA GLY A 13 0.60 4.22 -43.28
C GLY A 13 -0.78 3.59 -43.15
N HIS A 14 -1.73 4.50 -43.23
CA HIS A 14 -3.14 4.31 -43.48
C HIS A 14 -3.44 3.45 -44.71
N ASP A 15 -4.47 2.61 -44.60
CA ASP A 15 -5.43 2.21 -45.64
C ASP A 15 -6.51 1.37 -44.92
N SER A 16 -7.80 1.40 -45.20
CA SER A 16 -8.66 2.22 -46.04
C SER A 16 -10.10 2.01 -45.53
N LEU A 17 -10.93 3.03 -45.71
CA LEU A 17 -12.30 3.16 -45.25
C LEU A 17 -13.22 2.57 -46.31
N ASP A 18 -13.91 1.46 -46.01
CA ASP A 18 -14.93 0.93 -46.90
C ASP A 18 -16.34 1.25 -46.43
N LYS A 19 -17.06 1.83 -47.39
CA LYS A 19 -18.31 2.57 -47.30
C LYS A 19 -19.44 1.59 -47.58
N ASN A 20 -20.39 1.45 -46.65
CA ASN A 20 -21.68 0.87 -47.01
C ASN A 20 -22.84 1.76 -46.56
N THR A 21 -23.77 1.96 -47.49
CA THR A 21 -24.72 3.06 -47.55
C THR A 21 -26.10 2.57 -47.11
N ASN A 22 -26.75 3.38 -46.27
CA ASN A 22 -28.19 3.62 -46.05
C ASN A 22 -29.20 2.47 -46.14
N ASN A 23 -30.02 2.35 -45.09
CA ASN A 23 -31.49 2.39 -45.22
C ASN A 23 -32.09 3.02 -43.96
N ASP A 24 -32.76 4.16 -44.14
CA ASP A 24 -33.71 4.76 -43.21
C ASP A 24 -34.98 3.88 -43.18
N GLU A 25 -35.49 3.58 -41.98
CA GLU A 25 -36.92 3.32 -41.75
C GLU A 25 -37.27 3.88 -40.36
N ASP A 26 -38.42 4.54 -40.33
CA ASP A 26 -38.92 5.50 -39.35
C ASP A 26 -39.11 5.01 -37.91
N VAL A 27 -39.01 5.98 -36.99
CA VAL A 27 -39.30 5.95 -35.55
C VAL A 27 -40.81 5.74 -35.29
N PRO A 28 -41.20 5.10 -34.18
CA PRO A 28 -41.91 5.90 -33.17
C PRO A 28 -41.41 5.68 -31.73
N CYS A 29 -41.34 6.79 -31.01
CA CYS A 29 -41.07 6.88 -29.58
C CYS A 29 -42.00 5.97 -28.76
N ALA A 30 -41.40 5.06 -27.98
CA ALA A 30 -42.04 4.50 -26.80
C ALA A 30 -41.24 4.96 -25.58
N ALA A 31 -41.79 5.98 -24.91
CA ALA A 31 -41.37 6.39 -23.58
C ALA A 31 -41.54 5.21 -22.61
N ASN A 32 -40.43 4.69 -22.09
CA ASN A 32 -40.45 3.90 -20.87
C ASN A 32 -39.57 4.60 -19.83
N HIS A 33 -40.22 5.50 -19.08
CA HIS A 33 -39.78 5.93 -17.77
C HIS A 33 -39.81 4.73 -16.81
N GLY A 34 -38.79 3.89 -16.87
CA GLY A 34 -38.47 2.91 -15.84
C GLY A 34 -37.50 3.53 -14.85
N VAL A 35 -38.04 4.08 -13.77
CA VAL A 35 -37.31 4.71 -12.66
C VAL A 35 -36.33 3.71 -12.04
N ALA A 36 -35.05 3.77 -12.41
CA ALA A 36 -33.94 3.17 -11.66
C ALA A 36 -33.44 4.16 -10.58
N ARG A 37 -34.36 4.61 -9.71
CA ARG A 37 -34.04 5.47 -8.57
C ARG A 37 -33.75 4.58 -7.38
N GLY A 38 -32.48 4.23 -7.18
CA GLY A 38 -32.11 3.45 -6.00
C GLY A 38 -30.62 3.29 -5.71
N ALA A 39 -29.74 3.36 -6.73
CA ALA A 39 -28.31 3.13 -6.52
C ALA A 39 -27.43 4.39 -6.56
N GLY A 40 -27.80 5.41 -7.35
CA GLY A 40 -27.00 6.64 -7.51
C GLY A 40 -26.98 7.53 -6.27
N THR A 41 -28.06 7.53 -5.48
CA THR A 41 -28.18 8.43 -4.32
C THR A 41 -27.31 8.05 -3.14
N ASN A 42 -26.79 6.81 -3.08
CA ASN A 42 -25.93 6.37 -1.98
C ASN A 42 -24.48 6.79 -2.22
N LEU A 43 -23.96 6.55 -3.43
CA LEU A 43 -22.61 6.95 -3.80
C LEU A 43 -22.43 8.48 -3.80
N ASP A 44 -23.44 9.22 -4.29
CA ASP A 44 -23.44 10.68 -4.25
C ASP A 44 -23.48 11.22 -2.82
N ARG A 45 -24.16 10.51 -1.91
CA ARG A 45 -24.19 10.86 -0.48
C ARG A 45 -22.86 10.59 0.19
N GLU A 46 -22.24 9.44 -0.07
CA GLU A 46 -20.92 9.09 0.47
C GLU A 46 -19.84 10.04 -0.02
N LEU A 47 -19.84 10.40 -1.32
CA LEU A 47 -18.91 11.40 -1.86
C LEU A 47 -19.11 12.79 -1.26
N ASN A 48 -20.37 13.18 -1.03
CA ASN A 48 -20.69 14.45 -0.37
C ASN A 48 -20.24 14.45 1.10
N GLU A 49 -20.39 13.33 1.80
CA GLU A 49 -19.89 13.16 3.17
C GLU A 49 -18.36 13.21 3.23
N VAL A 50 -17.65 12.59 2.28
CA VAL A 50 -16.18 12.67 2.18
C VAL A 50 -15.73 14.10 1.88
N GLN A 51 -16.38 14.78 0.92
CA GLN A 51 -16.10 16.19 0.63
C GLN A 51 -16.38 17.09 1.84
N ARG A 52 -17.43 16.81 2.60
CA ARG A 52 -17.76 17.55 3.83
C ARG A 52 -16.71 17.33 4.91
N VAL A 53 -16.20 16.11 5.07
CA VAL A 53 -15.12 15.79 6.03
C VAL A 53 -13.81 16.44 5.61
N MET A 54 -13.49 16.46 4.31
CA MET A 54 -12.29 17.12 3.78
C MET A 54 -12.37 18.65 3.85
N ALA A 55 -13.56 19.23 3.73
CA ALA A 55 -13.80 20.66 3.86
C ALA A 55 -13.94 21.11 5.32
N ALA A 56 -14.08 20.17 6.26
CA ALA A 56 -14.03 20.48 7.68
C ALA A 56 -12.60 20.87 8.05
N PRO A 57 -12.39 22.00 8.75
CA PRO A 57 -11.10 22.32 9.34
C PRO A 57 -10.62 21.13 10.18
N ALA A 58 -9.31 20.85 10.12
CA ALA A 58 -8.72 19.85 10.99
C ALA A 58 -9.15 20.15 12.43
N PRO A 59 -9.56 19.14 13.23
CA PRO A 59 -9.90 19.36 14.62
C PRO A 59 -8.74 20.10 15.30
N ASP A 60 -9.05 21.15 16.06
CA ASP A 60 -8.07 21.96 16.80
C ASP A 60 -7.40 21.19 17.95
N VAL A 61 -7.38 19.86 17.88
CA VAL A 61 -6.74 18.96 18.82
C VAL A 61 -5.27 19.33 18.89
N SER A 62 -4.89 19.86 20.04
CA SER A 62 -3.51 20.21 20.29
C SER A 62 -2.66 18.94 20.19
N THR A 63 -1.42 19.08 19.70
CA THR A 63 -0.44 17.98 19.66
C THR A 63 -0.30 17.31 21.04
N ALA A 64 -0.49 18.08 22.12
CA ALA A 64 -0.49 17.60 23.49
C ALA A 64 -1.65 16.65 23.83
N GLU A 65 -2.88 16.94 23.37
CA GLU A 65 -4.04 16.06 23.56
C GLU A 65 -3.95 14.79 22.71
N LEU A 66 -3.37 14.89 21.51
CA LEU A 66 -3.06 13.73 20.66
C LEU A 66 -2.04 12.81 21.34
N HIS A 67 -1.00 13.40 21.93
CA HIS A 67 -0.02 12.68 22.75
C HIS A 67 -0.64 12.07 24.01
N GLN A 68 -1.59 12.75 24.65
CA GLN A 68 -2.29 12.24 25.84
C GLN A 68 -3.26 11.09 25.49
N ALA A 69 -3.94 11.16 24.35
CA ALA A 69 -4.81 10.11 23.85
C ALA A 69 -4.02 8.86 23.43
N LEU A 70 -2.82 9.04 22.84
CA LEU A 70 -1.88 7.96 22.54
C LEU A 70 -1.17 7.42 23.81
N GLY A 71 -0.99 8.26 24.83
CA GLY A 71 -0.29 7.94 26.07
C GLY A 71 -0.99 6.94 26.98
N GLN A 72 -2.25 6.59 26.73
CA GLN A 72 -2.98 5.60 27.53
C GLN A 72 -2.88 4.15 27.02
N VAL A 73 -2.16 3.90 25.91
CA VAL A 73 -1.91 2.53 25.41
C VAL A 73 -0.61 1.94 25.99
N GLN A 74 0.22 2.75 26.64
CA GLN A 74 1.48 2.31 27.22
C GLN A 74 1.29 1.95 28.70
N LEU A 75 0.99 0.69 29.00
CA LEU A 75 1.43 -0.05 30.21
C LEU A 75 0.57 -1.28 30.44
N ILE A 76 0.76 -2.34 29.65
CA ILE A 76 0.51 -3.70 30.14
C ILE A 76 1.66 -4.61 29.70
N THR A 77 2.66 -4.68 30.59
CA THR A 77 3.45 -5.86 30.97
C THR A 77 4.15 -6.68 29.88
N GLU A 78 5.28 -6.19 29.35
CA GLU A 78 6.59 -6.85 29.11
C GLU A 78 7.59 -5.73 28.70
N GLY A 79 8.57 -5.38 29.55
CA GLY A 79 9.70 -4.47 29.30
C GLY A 79 9.47 -3.02 28.77
N PRO A 80 10.33 -2.03 29.12
CA PRO A 80 10.35 -0.74 28.40
C PRO A 80 10.88 -0.86 26.96
N LEU A 81 11.73 -1.86 26.67
CA LEU A 81 12.32 -2.08 25.34
C LEU A 81 11.38 -2.83 24.38
N ASP A 82 10.75 -3.92 24.83
CA ASP A 82 9.81 -4.69 23.99
C ASP A 82 8.62 -3.83 23.55
N ALA A 83 8.07 -3.03 24.46
CA ALA A 83 6.99 -2.10 24.14
C ALA A 83 7.43 -1.03 23.11
N ALA A 84 8.69 -0.57 23.16
CA ALA A 84 9.24 0.34 22.17
C ALA A 84 9.44 -0.33 20.81
N ILE A 85 9.92 -1.58 20.79
CA ILE A 85 10.05 -2.40 19.58
C ILE A 85 8.69 -2.65 18.94
N VAL A 86 7.67 -3.00 19.73
CA VAL A 86 6.30 -3.18 19.27
C VAL A 86 5.76 -1.90 18.64
N THR A 87 5.98 -0.76 19.29
CA THR A 87 5.56 0.56 18.77
C THR A 87 6.25 0.87 17.44
N LEU A 88 7.56 0.60 17.35
CA LEU A 88 8.34 0.75 16.13
C LEU A 88 7.81 -0.17 15.03
N ALA A 89 7.61 -1.46 15.31
CA ALA A 89 7.08 -2.44 14.35
C ALA A 89 5.70 -2.04 13.81
N LYS A 90 4.80 -1.55 14.67
CA LYS A 90 3.50 -1.00 14.24
C LYS A 90 3.70 0.17 13.27
N LYS A 91 4.53 1.14 13.65
CA LYS A 91 4.84 2.31 12.78
C LYS A 91 5.43 1.85 11.44
N TYR A 92 6.27 0.82 11.43
CA TYR A 92 6.86 0.28 10.21
C TYR A 92 5.78 -0.31 9.30
N ALA A 93 4.86 -1.08 9.87
CA ALA A 93 3.74 -1.70 9.15
C ALA A 93 2.79 -0.65 8.51
N TYR A 94 2.53 0.46 9.20
CA TYR A 94 1.61 1.49 8.71
C TYR A 94 2.22 2.46 7.70
N PHE A 95 3.49 2.83 7.86
CA PHE A 95 4.09 3.94 7.10
C PHE A 95 5.15 3.53 6.08
N TYR A 96 5.72 2.32 6.20
CA TYR A 96 6.85 1.91 5.37
C TYR A 96 6.51 0.66 4.57
N HIS A 97 6.47 -0.50 5.22
CA HIS A 97 6.24 -1.78 4.55
C HIS A 97 5.23 -2.62 5.29
N LEU A 98 4.29 -3.16 4.52
CA LEU A 98 3.26 -4.06 5.05
C LEU A 98 3.83 -5.41 5.51
N TRP A 99 5.07 -5.74 5.12
CA TRP A 99 5.79 -6.97 5.47
C TRP A 99 7.23 -6.66 5.83
N VAL A 100 7.88 -7.58 6.54
CA VAL A 100 9.33 -7.51 6.75
C VAL A 100 10.03 -8.35 5.69
N PRO A 101 10.83 -7.74 4.80
CA PRO A 101 11.72 -8.48 3.90
C PRO A 101 12.65 -9.43 4.67
N SER A 102 12.83 -10.64 4.17
CA SER A 102 13.66 -11.68 4.80
C SER A 102 15.15 -11.32 4.88
N SER A 103 15.60 -10.32 4.12
CA SER A 103 17.00 -9.89 4.04
C SER A 103 17.34 -8.68 4.92
N ILE A 104 16.38 -8.17 5.73
CA ILE A 104 16.62 -7.02 6.62
C ILE A 104 17.50 -7.38 7.82
N PHE A 105 17.49 -8.64 8.26
CA PHE A 105 18.19 -9.08 9.45
C PHE A 105 19.45 -9.90 9.13
N PRO A 106 20.49 -9.82 9.98
CA PRO A 106 20.61 -8.93 11.15
C PRO A 106 20.73 -7.45 10.75
N LEU A 107 20.24 -6.56 11.61
CA LEU A 107 20.28 -5.12 11.32
C LEU A 107 21.73 -4.60 11.43
N HIS A 108 22.20 -3.95 10.38
CA HIS A 108 23.53 -3.33 10.33
C HIS A 108 23.46 -1.81 10.51
N VAL A 109 24.57 -1.23 10.97
CA VAL A 109 24.73 0.22 11.05
C VAL A 109 24.63 0.81 9.64
N CYS A 110 23.74 1.79 9.47
CA CYS A 110 23.61 2.50 8.21
C CYS A 110 24.91 3.27 7.88
N PRO A 111 25.47 3.13 6.67
CA PRO A 111 26.65 3.90 6.26
C PRO A 111 26.42 5.41 6.37
N PRO A 112 27.45 6.20 6.71
CA PRO A 112 27.33 7.65 6.72
C PRO A 112 27.03 8.14 5.29
N ASN A 113 26.06 9.06 5.16
CA ASN A 113 25.60 9.62 3.89
C ASN A 113 24.95 8.60 2.93
N PHE A 114 24.36 7.52 3.45
CA PHE A 114 23.56 6.62 2.63
C PHE A 114 22.30 7.34 2.12
N ASP A 115 22.17 7.48 0.80
CA ASP A 115 21.01 8.11 0.18
C ASP A 115 19.95 7.06 -0.17
N LEU A 116 18.86 6.99 0.61
CA LEU A 116 17.76 6.07 0.32
C LEU A 116 17.05 6.34 -1.01
N HIS A 117 17.30 7.48 -1.66
CA HIS A 117 16.67 7.84 -2.92
C HIS A 117 17.51 7.49 -4.14
N ASP A 118 18.77 7.06 -3.99
CA ASP A 118 19.59 6.64 -5.11
C ASP A 118 19.06 5.28 -5.65
N PRO A 119 18.60 5.23 -6.92
CA PRO A 119 18.09 4.00 -7.52
C PRO A 119 19.09 2.85 -7.52
N ILE A 120 20.40 3.12 -7.48
CA ILE A 120 21.46 2.11 -7.45
C ILE A 120 21.27 1.15 -6.26
N HIS A 121 20.72 1.64 -5.15
CA HIS A 121 20.48 0.84 -3.96
C HIS A 121 19.32 -0.16 -4.08
N TYR A 122 18.58 -0.16 -5.19
CA TYR A 122 17.47 -1.09 -5.40
C TYR A 122 17.64 -1.98 -6.65
N GLN A 123 18.81 -1.96 -7.29
CA GLN A 123 19.06 -2.70 -8.53
C GLN A 123 19.36 -4.18 -8.33
N THR A 124 20.02 -4.57 -7.24
CA THR A 124 20.36 -5.97 -6.96
C THR A 124 19.70 -6.43 -5.67
N PRO A 125 19.48 -7.74 -5.47
CA PRO A 125 18.94 -8.26 -4.21
C PRO A 125 19.77 -7.83 -2.99
N GLU A 126 21.09 -7.77 -3.13
CA GLU A 126 22.02 -7.37 -2.07
C GLU A 126 21.93 -5.86 -1.78
N SER A 127 21.92 -5.02 -2.82
CA SER A 127 21.79 -3.58 -2.61
C SER A 127 20.44 -3.24 -1.99
N LYS A 128 19.37 -3.91 -2.43
CA LYS A 128 18.01 -3.79 -1.88
C LYS A 128 17.94 -4.22 -0.42
N ALA A 129 18.63 -5.30 -0.04
CA ALA A 129 18.73 -5.72 1.35
C ALA A 129 19.40 -4.65 2.23
N ILE A 130 20.50 -4.06 1.75
CA ILE A 130 21.19 -2.96 2.43
C ILE A 130 20.27 -1.74 2.55
N ALA A 131 19.56 -1.37 1.49
CA ALA A 131 18.64 -0.23 1.49
C ALA A 131 17.49 -0.42 2.47
N ASN A 132 16.87 -1.59 2.49
CA ASN A 132 15.79 -1.93 3.42
C ASN A 132 16.29 -1.92 4.88
N GLY A 133 17.49 -2.46 5.13
CA GLY A 133 18.12 -2.41 6.45
C GLY A 133 18.45 -0.98 6.88
N ALA A 134 18.95 -0.15 5.96
CA ALA A 134 19.24 1.27 6.20
C ALA A 134 17.96 2.06 6.53
N GLU A 135 16.86 1.82 5.82
CA GLU A 135 15.58 2.45 6.09
C GLU A 135 15.06 2.09 7.49
N LEU A 136 15.10 0.81 7.86
CA LEU A 136 14.72 0.38 9.22
C LEU A 136 15.66 1.00 10.27
N TYR A 137 16.97 1.02 10.02
CA TYR A 137 17.95 1.63 10.94
C TYR A 137 17.66 3.11 11.19
N LEU A 138 17.35 3.87 10.12
CA LEU A 138 17.04 5.29 10.20
C LEU A 138 15.68 5.57 10.87
N MET A 139 14.77 4.60 10.82
CA MET A 139 13.49 4.65 11.52
C MET A 139 13.64 4.44 13.04
N VAL A 140 14.64 3.66 13.48
CA VAL A 140 14.90 3.38 14.89
C VAL A 140 15.48 4.65 15.56
N PRO A 141 14.88 5.15 16.65
CA PRO A 141 15.42 6.28 17.41
C PRO A 141 16.88 6.03 17.85
N PRO A 142 17.76 7.03 17.81
CA PRO A 142 19.18 6.87 18.16
C PRO A 142 19.42 6.21 19.52
N GLU A 143 18.55 6.48 20.50
CA GLU A 143 18.61 5.94 21.86
C GLU A 143 18.37 4.42 21.91
N LEU A 144 17.66 3.89 20.89
CA LEU A 144 17.30 2.49 20.77
C LEU A 144 18.19 1.73 19.77
N GLN A 145 18.86 2.39 18.82
CA GLN A 145 19.66 1.73 17.78
C GLN A 145 20.66 0.70 18.36
N ALA A 146 21.43 1.09 19.38
CA ALA A 146 22.40 0.20 20.01
C ALA A 146 21.77 -0.98 20.76
N GLN A 147 20.57 -0.80 21.31
CA GLN A 147 19.85 -1.84 22.05
C GLN A 147 19.20 -2.82 21.06
N THR A 148 18.56 -2.28 20.03
CA THR A 148 17.93 -3.01 18.92
C THR A 148 18.89 -3.97 18.23
N MET A 149 20.13 -3.54 17.97
CA MET A 149 21.15 -4.40 17.35
C MET A 149 21.71 -5.50 18.28
N LYS A 150 21.57 -5.34 19.60
CA LYS A 150 22.10 -6.29 20.60
C LYS A 150 21.01 -7.20 21.16
N TYR A 151 19.75 -6.84 20.99
CA TYR A 151 18.63 -7.55 21.58
C TYR A 151 18.29 -8.79 20.76
N GLU A 152 18.56 -9.96 21.34
CA GLU A 152 18.44 -11.27 20.66
C GLU A 152 17.02 -11.51 20.11
N HIS A 153 15.99 -11.02 20.80
CA HIS A 153 14.59 -11.21 20.38
C HIS A 153 14.07 -10.11 19.46
N PHE A 154 14.90 -9.14 19.05
CA PHE A 154 14.45 -8.01 18.23
C PHE A 154 13.81 -8.47 16.92
N GLU A 155 14.52 -9.29 16.15
CA GLU A 155 14.02 -9.80 14.86
C GLU A 155 12.69 -10.52 15.01
N GLN A 156 12.60 -11.44 15.98
CA GLN A 156 11.40 -12.22 16.21
C GLN A 156 10.21 -11.36 16.66
N LEU A 157 10.43 -10.46 17.62
CA LEU A 157 9.38 -9.59 18.16
C LEU A 157 8.93 -8.58 17.11
N PHE A 158 9.86 -7.95 16.41
CA PHE A 158 9.56 -7.00 15.34
C PHE A 158 8.78 -7.68 14.21
N THR A 159 9.28 -8.81 13.70
CA THR A 159 8.66 -9.53 12.58
C THR A 159 7.28 -10.07 12.94
N SER A 160 7.12 -10.65 14.13
CA SER A 160 5.81 -11.14 14.59
C SER A 160 4.80 -10.00 14.74
N THR A 161 5.23 -8.85 15.26
CA THR A 161 4.39 -7.66 15.41
C THR A 161 3.97 -7.10 14.05
N VAL A 162 4.90 -6.90 13.11
CA VAL A 162 4.57 -6.43 11.74
C VAL A 162 3.59 -7.38 11.05
N ASN A 163 3.82 -8.69 11.15
CA ASN A 163 2.90 -9.67 10.57
C ASN A 163 1.51 -9.65 11.21
N GLY A 164 1.44 -9.47 12.53
CA GLY A 164 0.18 -9.28 13.25
C GLY A 164 -0.57 -8.04 12.77
N GLU A 165 0.11 -6.91 12.66
CA GLU A 165 -0.50 -5.66 12.18
C GLU A 165 -0.90 -5.71 10.72
N CYS A 166 -0.11 -6.35 9.87
CA CYS A 166 -0.51 -6.62 8.51
C CYS A 166 -1.85 -7.39 8.46
N GLY A 167 -1.98 -8.42 9.30
CA GLY A 167 -3.25 -9.14 9.47
C GLY A 167 -4.40 -8.23 9.86
N ASN A 168 -4.17 -7.29 10.78
CA ASN A 168 -5.17 -6.30 11.21
C ASN A 168 -5.56 -5.33 10.08
N ILE A 169 -4.58 -4.82 9.33
CA ILE A 169 -4.79 -3.91 8.20
C ILE A 169 -5.57 -4.59 7.07
N LEU A 170 -5.22 -5.84 6.76
CA LEU A 170 -5.83 -6.58 5.66
C LEU A 170 -7.16 -7.24 6.02
N LYS A 171 -7.47 -7.41 7.31
CA LYS A 171 -8.71 -8.06 7.76
C LYS A 171 -9.97 -7.35 7.23
N PRO A 172 -10.15 -6.02 7.38
CA PRO A 172 -11.31 -5.33 6.82
C PRO A 172 -11.43 -5.48 5.30
N VAL A 173 -10.30 -5.45 4.59
CA VAL A 173 -10.27 -5.65 3.13
C VAL A 173 -10.77 -7.05 2.79
N LYS A 174 -10.24 -8.07 3.46
CA LYS A 174 -10.64 -9.47 3.31
C LYS A 174 -12.12 -9.67 3.60
N ASP A 175 -12.61 -9.12 4.70
CA ASP A 175 -14.00 -9.24 5.13
C ASP A 175 -14.96 -8.52 4.16
N SER A 176 -14.47 -7.48 3.48
CA SER A 176 -15.24 -6.71 2.49
C SER A 176 -15.17 -7.25 1.06
N VAL A 177 -14.34 -8.27 0.76
CA VAL A 177 -14.18 -8.80 -0.62
C VAL A 177 -15.52 -9.19 -1.23
N MET A 178 -16.42 -9.82 -0.48
CA MET A 178 -17.75 -10.20 -1.00
C MET A 178 -18.60 -9.00 -1.39
N GLN A 179 -18.49 -7.90 -0.65
CA GLN A 179 -19.22 -6.66 -0.97
C GLN A 179 -18.55 -5.93 -2.14
N LEU A 180 -17.23 -5.82 -2.14
CA LEU A 180 -16.44 -5.17 -3.18
C LEU A 180 -16.62 -5.85 -4.54
N PHE A 181 -16.71 -7.17 -4.57
CA PHE A 181 -16.79 -7.96 -5.80
C PHE A 181 -18.21 -8.50 -6.09
N ALA A 182 -19.23 -8.10 -5.32
CA ALA A 182 -20.62 -8.56 -5.47
C ALA A 182 -21.17 -8.37 -6.90
N HIS A 183 -20.77 -7.29 -7.56
CA HIS A 183 -21.22 -6.93 -8.91
C HIS A 183 -20.48 -7.67 -10.02
N LEU A 184 -19.36 -8.35 -9.71
CA LEU A 184 -18.56 -9.08 -10.69
C LEU A 184 -19.04 -10.54 -10.88
N SER A 185 -19.84 -11.08 -9.96
CA SER A 185 -20.60 -12.35 -10.05
C SER A 185 -19.78 -13.57 -10.55
N PRO A 186 -20.35 -14.79 -10.73
CA PRO A 186 -19.95 -16.06 -10.07
C PRO A 186 -18.68 -16.76 -10.59
N GLY A 187 -17.75 -16.05 -11.23
CA GLY A 187 -16.50 -16.61 -11.76
C GLY A 187 -15.25 -16.33 -10.92
N LEU A 188 -15.33 -15.52 -9.86
CA LEU A 188 -14.17 -15.19 -9.05
C LEU A 188 -13.81 -16.34 -8.11
N ASP A 189 -12.77 -17.10 -8.45
CA ASP A 189 -12.17 -18.06 -7.54
C ASP A 189 -11.38 -17.32 -6.45
N LEU A 190 -12.01 -17.13 -5.30
CA LEU A 190 -11.43 -16.52 -4.11
C LEU A 190 -10.24 -17.32 -3.56
N VAL A 191 -10.16 -18.62 -3.86
CA VAL A 191 -9.03 -19.48 -3.48
C VAL A 191 -7.80 -19.12 -4.31
N ALA A 192 -7.96 -18.80 -5.60
CA ALA A 192 -6.89 -18.28 -6.45
C ALA A 192 -6.39 -16.90 -5.97
N LEU A 193 -7.26 -16.05 -5.42
CA LEU A 193 -6.85 -14.76 -4.85
C LEU A 193 -5.98 -14.96 -3.60
N GLY A 194 -6.33 -15.91 -2.72
CA GLY A 194 -5.63 -16.19 -1.46
C GLY A 194 -4.14 -16.57 -1.57
N ASN A 195 -3.70 -17.06 -2.73
CA ASN A 195 -2.29 -17.43 -3.00
C ASN A 195 -1.40 -16.26 -3.46
N TRP A 196 -1.85 -15.02 -3.34
CA TRP A 196 -1.09 -13.83 -3.76
C TRP A 196 0.26 -13.64 -3.04
N ARG A 197 0.39 -14.04 -1.76
CA ARG A 197 1.67 -13.98 -1.04
C ARG A 197 2.79 -14.75 -1.76
N LYS A 198 2.51 -16.00 -2.17
CA LYS A 198 3.45 -16.81 -2.96
C LYS A 198 3.77 -16.20 -4.33
N ARG A 199 2.91 -15.34 -4.87
CA ARG A 199 3.16 -14.63 -6.13
C ARG A 199 4.09 -13.44 -5.91
N MET A 200 3.95 -12.71 -4.80
CA MET A 200 4.81 -11.57 -4.48
C MET A 200 6.25 -11.99 -4.13
N ASP A 201 6.45 -13.13 -3.48
CA ASP A 201 7.80 -13.68 -3.24
C ASP A 201 8.54 -14.05 -4.55
N ASN A 202 7.79 -14.26 -5.64
CA ASN A 202 8.33 -14.54 -6.97
C ASN A 202 8.46 -13.30 -7.86
N PHE A 203 7.94 -12.14 -7.42
CA PHE A 203 8.19 -10.88 -8.11
C PHE A 203 9.48 -10.28 -7.57
N ALA A 204 10.59 -10.81 -8.08
CA ALA A 204 11.80 -10.02 -8.22
C ALA A 204 11.51 -8.91 -9.24
N PHE A 205 11.02 -7.78 -8.74
CA PHE A 205 11.19 -6.48 -9.39
C PHE A 205 12.27 -5.71 -8.63
#